data_AF-H6C952-F1
#
_entry.id   AF-H6C952-F1
#
_cell.length_a   1.000
_cell.length_b   1.000
_cell.length_c   1.000
_cell.angle_alpha   90.00
_cell.angle_beta   90.00
_cell.angle_gamma   90.00
#
_symmetry.space_group_name_H-M   'P 1'
#
loop_
_entity.id
_entity.type
_entity.pdbx_description
1 polymer ?
#
loop_
_entity_poly.entity_id
_entity_poly.type
_entity_poly.pdbx_seq_one_letter_code
_entity_poly.pdbx_strand_id
1 'polypeptide(L)'
;MSQIQSLDSLSASRLRALKPTETITILYKPTVTSEPLILAESFPLGIATTFSTKWNLDFRPTGINKMKVSELQRKPIKKSVTIAGGRMNIHKHILAWMISCCEGIGIQRFSGPAMKPFAYLYHARVCAAIMGCEYLQHKIEKRMEQMAAGQIHSEDVRCLFLSVEPQVDEDMKKFLAEHVAIRIWEKRLKAKGAYRTLREEIPEFNKMIDEILGNKVEQRKMEWEARKRKRLAGQGNHGLNGRSSGATYGRGQGNRGLNVNGPERSSGALAAYDGKPGSRVSGTAGKNTLTPTPTPAPTEPKAEKVSTVKVQSPVVRRGRNGRPAFVRFDLGVTRDGVRAAGGQM
;
A
#
# COMPACT_ATOMS: atom_id res chain seq x y z
N MET A 1 -0.41 -29.66 -3.60
CA MET A 1 -0.67 -28.24 -3.29
C MET A 1 -2.13 -27.99 -3.61
N SER A 2 -2.99 -27.74 -2.61
CA SER A 2 -4.39 -27.37 -2.87
C SER A 2 -4.40 -26.01 -3.55
N GLN A 3 -4.92 -25.95 -4.78
CA GLN A 3 -5.13 -24.69 -5.48
C GLN A 3 -6.04 -23.80 -4.63
N ILE A 4 -5.53 -22.63 -4.24
CA ILE A 4 -6.35 -21.60 -3.61
C ILE A 4 -7.33 -21.13 -4.70
N GLN A 5 -8.62 -21.46 -4.54
CA GLN A 5 -9.65 -20.98 -5.46
C GLN A 5 -9.66 -19.45 -5.41
N SER A 6 -9.57 -18.83 -6.59
CA SER A 6 -9.64 -17.37 -6.70
C SER A 6 -10.98 -16.86 -6.17
N LEU A 7 -10.96 -15.80 -5.36
CA LEU A 7 -12.15 -15.21 -4.75
C LEU A 7 -13.19 -14.78 -5.80
N ASP A 8 -12.73 -14.33 -6.98
CA ASP A 8 -13.59 -13.94 -8.11
C ASP A 8 -14.40 -15.11 -8.69
N SER A 9 -13.99 -16.36 -8.43
CA SER A 9 -14.68 -17.55 -8.93
C SER A 9 -15.85 -18.02 -8.05
N LEU A 10 -16.02 -17.42 -6.87
CA LEU A 10 -17.06 -17.81 -5.92
C LEU A 10 -18.40 -17.15 -6.27
N SER A 11 -19.44 -17.98 -6.41
CA SER A 11 -20.81 -17.48 -6.55
C SER A 11 -21.30 -16.80 -5.27
N ALA A 12 -22.29 -15.91 -5.40
CA ALA A 12 -22.93 -15.25 -4.27
C ALA A 12 -23.52 -16.25 -3.25
N SER A 13 -24.05 -17.38 -3.72
CA SER A 13 -24.55 -18.47 -2.88
C SER A 13 -23.43 -19.14 -2.07
N ARG A 14 -22.27 -19.42 -2.69
CA ARG A 14 -21.10 -19.97 -2.00
C ARG A 14 -20.56 -18.99 -0.95
N LEU A 15 -20.49 -17.70 -1.28
CA LEU A 15 -20.06 -16.66 -0.33
C LEU A 15 -21.03 -16.57 0.87
N ARG A 16 -22.34 -16.65 0.65
CA ARG A 16 -23.34 -16.65 1.73
C ARG A 16 -23.18 -17.86 2.66
N ALA A 17 -22.85 -19.03 2.12
CA ALA A 17 -22.64 -20.25 2.90
C ALA A 17 -21.43 -20.18 3.86
N LEU A 18 -20.59 -19.15 3.78
CA LEU A 18 -19.46 -18.94 4.69
C LEU A 18 -19.85 -18.32 6.05
N LYS A 19 -21.07 -17.76 6.18
CA LYS A 19 -21.53 -17.11 7.42
C LYS A 19 -21.74 -18.05 8.61
N PRO A 20 -22.44 -19.20 8.48
CA PRO A 20 -22.82 -20.04 9.63
C PRO A 20 -21.68 -20.92 10.17
N THR A 21 -20.41 -20.55 9.96
CA THR A 21 -19.26 -21.34 10.40
C THR A 21 -18.86 -21.05 11.84
N GLU A 22 -17.98 -21.88 12.40
CA GLU A 22 -17.22 -21.59 13.62
C GLU A 22 -16.68 -20.14 13.61
N THR A 23 -16.60 -19.52 14.78
CA THR A 23 -16.14 -18.12 14.93
C THR A 23 -14.77 -18.06 15.60
N ILE A 24 -13.98 -17.06 15.23
CA ILE A 24 -12.68 -16.74 15.83
C ILE A 24 -12.66 -15.33 16.39
N THR A 25 -11.75 -15.11 17.34
CA THR A 25 -11.44 -13.78 17.86
C THR A 25 -10.28 -13.15 17.08
N ILE A 26 -10.49 -11.95 16.55
CA ILE A 26 -9.45 -11.16 15.88
C ILE A 26 -8.94 -10.11 16.86
N LEU A 27 -7.64 -10.19 17.15
CA LEU A 27 -6.91 -9.25 17.98
C LEU A 27 -6.11 -8.28 17.09
N TYR A 28 -5.93 -7.05 17.54
CA TYR A 28 -5.16 -6.00 16.89
C TYR A 28 -4.08 -5.48 17.82
N LYS A 29 -2.87 -5.32 17.28
CA LYS A 29 -1.72 -4.73 17.94
C LYS A 29 -1.20 -3.57 17.09
N PRO A 30 -1.25 -2.31 17.55
CA PRO A 30 -0.64 -1.19 16.84
C PRO A 30 0.82 -1.44 16.42
N THR A 31 1.60 -2.02 17.32
CA THR A 31 3.01 -2.41 17.12
C THR A 31 3.23 -3.85 17.58
N VAL A 32 4.32 -4.48 17.16
CA VAL A 32 4.62 -5.88 17.56
C VAL A 32 4.68 -6.06 19.08
N THR A 33 5.13 -5.04 19.81
CA THR A 33 5.30 -5.02 21.27
C THR A 33 4.05 -4.60 22.04
N SER A 34 3.06 -3.99 21.38
CA SER A 34 1.85 -3.50 22.05
C SER A 34 0.94 -4.61 22.59
N GLU A 35 0.16 -4.26 23.60
CA GLU A 35 -0.89 -5.13 24.14
C GLU A 35 -2.00 -5.37 23.09
N PRO A 36 -2.53 -6.60 22.98
CA PRO A 36 -3.57 -6.92 22.03
C PRO A 36 -4.92 -6.30 22.43
N LEU A 37 -5.55 -5.62 21.47
CA LEU A 37 -6.90 -5.10 21.56
C LEU A 37 -7.87 -6.01 20.79
N ILE A 38 -9.06 -6.25 21.30
CA ILE A 38 -10.07 -7.03 20.58
C ILE A 38 -10.61 -6.18 19.41
N LEU A 39 -10.42 -6.67 18.18
CA LEU A 39 -10.92 -6.05 16.97
C LEU A 39 -12.30 -6.60 16.59
N ALA A 40 -12.49 -7.92 16.71
CA ALA A 40 -13.75 -8.62 16.51
C ALA A 40 -13.78 -9.90 17.34
N GLU A 41 -14.82 -10.12 18.14
CA GLU A 41 -14.88 -11.25 19.08
C GLU A 41 -15.35 -12.56 18.43
N SER A 42 -16.33 -12.46 17.53
CA SER A 42 -17.02 -13.62 16.92
C SER A 42 -17.00 -13.53 15.39
N PHE A 43 -15.81 -13.41 14.79
CA PHE A 43 -15.68 -13.30 13.33
C PHE A 43 -15.79 -14.69 12.67
N PRO A 44 -16.62 -14.90 11.62
CA PRO A 44 -16.77 -16.21 11.00
C PRO A 44 -15.46 -16.73 10.39
N LEU A 45 -15.00 -17.90 10.84
CA LEU A 45 -13.76 -18.54 10.40
C LEU A 45 -13.78 -18.82 8.90
N GLY A 46 -14.91 -19.28 8.36
CA GLY A 46 -15.06 -19.55 6.93
C GLY A 46 -14.79 -18.31 6.07
N ILE A 47 -15.26 -17.15 6.49
CA ILE A 47 -14.99 -15.87 5.83
C ILE A 47 -13.49 -15.53 5.96
N ALA A 48 -12.93 -15.61 7.17
CA ALA A 48 -11.52 -15.32 7.43
C ALA A 48 -10.59 -16.14 6.53
N THR A 49 -10.75 -17.46 6.51
CA THR A 49 -9.89 -18.37 5.73
C THR A 49 -10.13 -18.29 4.22
N THR A 50 -11.29 -17.83 3.79
CA THR A 50 -11.57 -17.68 2.34
C THR A 50 -10.98 -16.39 1.79
N PHE A 51 -11.07 -15.29 2.54
CA PHE A 51 -10.59 -13.98 2.10
C PHE A 51 -9.10 -13.74 2.38
N SER A 52 -8.51 -14.46 3.34
CA SER A 52 -7.10 -14.32 3.70
C SER A 52 -6.32 -15.61 3.46
N THR A 53 -5.32 -15.55 2.58
CA THR A 53 -4.40 -16.67 2.31
C THR A 53 -3.57 -16.99 3.54
N LYS A 54 -3.13 -15.96 4.27
CA LYS A 54 -2.39 -16.08 5.53
C LYS A 54 -3.20 -16.80 6.61
N TRP A 55 -4.46 -16.39 6.83
CA TRP A 55 -5.31 -17.01 7.83
C TRP A 55 -5.75 -18.43 7.43
N ASN A 56 -5.93 -18.67 6.14
CA ASN A 56 -6.17 -20.04 5.64
C ASN A 56 -5.05 -20.98 6.09
N LEU A 57 -3.78 -20.57 5.96
CA LEU A 57 -2.63 -21.36 6.39
C LEU A 57 -2.56 -21.52 7.91
N ASP A 58 -2.93 -20.47 8.67
CA ASP A 58 -2.91 -20.48 10.14
C ASP A 58 -3.96 -21.44 10.74
N PHE A 59 -5.16 -21.52 10.15
CA PHE A 59 -6.26 -22.33 10.67
C PHE A 59 -6.44 -23.67 9.96
N ARG A 60 -6.01 -23.79 8.69
CA ARG A 60 -6.10 -25.03 7.90
C ARG A 60 -4.71 -25.38 7.35
N PRO A 61 -3.83 -25.98 8.18
CA PRO A 61 -2.56 -26.48 7.70
C PRO A 61 -2.83 -27.43 6.52
N THR A 62 -2.20 -27.19 5.38
CA THR A 62 -2.42 -27.88 4.09
C THR A 62 -2.04 -29.38 4.09
N GLY A 63 -1.88 -29.97 5.27
CA GLY A 63 -1.50 -31.36 5.49
C GLY A 63 -2.39 -32.12 6.46
N ILE A 64 -3.59 -31.66 6.85
CA ILE A 64 -4.44 -32.42 7.81
C ILE A 64 -4.65 -33.88 7.37
N ASN A 65 -4.82 -34.14 6.07
CA ASN A 65 -4.96 -35.51 5.54
C ASN A 65 -3.66 -36.33 5.54
N LYS A 66 -2.52 -35.74 5.91
CA LYS A 66 -1.20 -36.37 5.98
C LYS A 66 -0.51 -36.21 7.35
N MET A 67 -1.11 -35.46 8.29
CA MET A 67 -0.56 -35.29 9.63
C MET A 67 -0.89 -36.52 10.46
N LYS A 68 0.12 -37.06 11.15
CA LYS A 68 -0.08 -38.16 12.09
C LYS A 68 -1.04 -37.70 13.20
N VAL A 69 -1.90 -38.59 13.66
CA VAL A 69 -2.86 -38.34 14.77
C VAL A 69 -2.16 -37.75 16.01
N SER A 70 -0.90 -38.15 16.24
CA SER A 70 -0.05 -37.61 17.32
C SER A 70 0.34 -36.14 17.18
N GLU A 71 0.37 -35.59 15.96
CA GLU A 71 0.64 -34.16 15.72
C GLU A 71 -0.64 -33.31 15.85
N LEU A 72 -1.79 -33.87 15.49
CA LEU A 72 -3.11 -33.25 15.66
C LEU A 72 -3.44 -33.00 17.14
N GLN A 73 -3.05 -33.93 18.03
CA GLN A 73 -3.23 -33.76 19.47
C GLN A 73 -2.30 -32.70 20.09
N ARG A 74 -1.17 -32.37 19.45
CA ARG A 74 -0.17 -31.45 19.99
C ARG A 74 -0.41 -29.98 19.64
N LYS A 75 -1.21 -29.69 18.60
CA LYS A 75 -1.54 -28.31 18.21
C LYS A 75 -3.03 -28.04 18.41
N PRO A 76 -3.44 -27.38 19.51
CA PRO A 76 -4.82 -26.96 19.65
C PRO A 76 -5.20 -26.06 18.47
N ILE A 77 -6.42 -26.24 17.96
CA ILE A 77 -6.98 -25.37 16.91
C ILE A 77 -6.92 -23.95 17.44
N LYS A 78 -6.22 -23.07 16.71
CA LYS A 78 -6.18 -21.64 17.05
C LYS A 78 -7.61 -21.12 17.06
N LYS A 79 -8.03 -20.46 18.14
CA LYS A 79 -9.34 -19.77 18.23
C LYS A 79 -9.23 -18.27 18.00
N SER A 80 -8.00 -17.77 17.86
CA SER A 80 -7.75 -16.35 17.67
C SER A 80 -6.61 -16.11 16.68
N VAL A 81 -6.65 -14.94 16.04
CA VAL A 81 -5.59 -14.42 15.19
C VAL A 81 -5.23 -13.00 15.61
N THR A 82 -3.95 -12.65 15.53
CA THR A 82 -3.47 -11.32 15.87
C THR A 82 -2.97 -10.59 14.62
N ILE A 83 -3.49 -9.40 14.39
CA ILE A 83 -3.05 -8.46 13.35
C ILE A 83 -2.07 -7.48 14.02
N ALA A 84 -0.82 -7.44 13.56
CA ALA A 84 0.18 -6.47 14.03
C ALA A 84 0.44 -5.40 12.96
N GLY A 85 0.32 -4.13 13.33
CA GLY A 85 0.55 -2.99 12.45
C GLY A 85 -0.68 -2.52 11.66
N GLY A 86 -0.51 -1.44 10.90
CA GLY A 86 -1.58 -0.79 10.15
C GLY A 86 -2.56 -0.01 11.04
N ARG A 87 -3.63 0.52 10.46
CA ARG A 87 -4.61 1.36 11.17
C ARG A 87 -5.83 0.54 11.58
N MET A 88 -6.13 0.52 12.88
CA MET A 88 -7.27 -0.23 13.45
C MET A 88 -8.59 0.00 12.70
N ASN A 89 -8.94 1.27 12.44
CA ASN A 89 -10.21 1.62 11.79
C ASN A 89 -10.31 1.04 10.37
N ILE A 90 -9.19 0.97 9.66
CA ILE A 90 -9.15 0.42 8.30
C ILE A 90 -9.27 -1.10 8.34
N HIS A 91 -8.62 -1.77 9.30
CA HIS A 91 -8.85 -3.20 9.53
C HIS A 91 -10.33 -3.50 9.80
N LYS A 92 -11.00 -2.69 10.64
CA LYS A 92 -12.46 -2.80 10.85
C LYS A 92 -13.26 -2.67 9.56
N HIS A 93 -12.91 -1.70 8.70
CA HIS A 93 -13.58 -1.52 7.42
C HIS A 93 -13.37 -2.71 6.47
N ILE A 94 -12.16 -3.29 6.44
CA ILE A 94 -11.86 -4.48 5.65
C ILE A 94 -12.69 -5.67 6.16
N LEU A 95 -12.76 -5.89 7.47
CA LEU A 95 -13.58 -6.95 8.06
C LEU A 95 -15.07 -6.77 7.75
N ALA A 96 -15.58 -5.54 7.85
CA ALA A 96 -16.96 -5.22 7.49
C ALA A 96 -17.24 -5.50 6.01
N TRP A 97 -16.30 -5.14 5.12
CA TRP A 97 -16.40 -5.45 3.69
C TRP A 97 -16.39 -6.96 3.41
N MET A 98 -15.57 -7.76 4.11
CA MET A 98 -15.58 -9.21 3.97
C MET A 98 -16.96 -9.79 4.34
N ILE A 99 -17.56 -9.32 5.43
CA ILE A 99 -18.90 -9.74 5.86
C ILE A 99 -19.96 -9.33 4.83
N SER A 100 -19.90 -8.11 4.30
CA SER A 100 -20.89 -7.61 3.34
C SER A 100 -20.85 -8.41 2.02
N CYS A 101 -19.67 -8.84 1.58
CA CYS A 101 -19.53 -9.75 0.43
C CYS A 101 -20.29 -11.09 0.61
N CYS A 102 -20.51 -11.51 1.87
CA CYS A 102 -21.21 -12.75 2.21
C CYS A 102 -22.73 -12.56 2.47
N GLU A 103 -23.32 -11.40 2.18
CA GLU A 103 -24.77 -11.16 2.28
C GLU A 103 -25.57 -11.76 1.12
N GLY A 104 -24.88 -12.38 0.16
CA GLY A 104 -25.46 -13.03 -1.02
C GLY A 104 -25.71 -12.08 -2.19
N ILE A 105 -25.12 -10.88 -2.15
CA ILE A 105 -24.99 -9.97 -3.30
C ILE A 105 -23.72 -10.32 -4.11
N GLY A 106 -22.80 -11.09 -3.52
CA GLY A 106 -21.48 -11.38 -4.11
C GLY A 106 -20.43 -10.37 -3.65
N ILE A 107 -19.29 -10.35 -4.33
CA ILE A 107 -18.17 -9.46 -3.98
C ILE A 107 -18.58 -8.00 -4.19
N GLN A 108 -18.64 -7.26 -3.08
CA GLN A 108 -19.00 -5.85 -3.08
C GLN A 108 -17.78 -4.96 -3.36
N ARG A 109 -18.05 -3.73 -3.81
CA ARG A 109 -17.01 -2.72 -3.99
C ARG A 109 -16.50 -2.25 -2.61
N PHE A 110 -15.18 -2.25 -2.43
CA PHE A 110 -14.57 -1.63 -1.25
C PHE A 110 -14.75 -0.10 -1.30
N SER A 111 -15.60 0.40 -0.41
CA SER A 111 -15.87 1.83 -0.27
C SER A 111 -14.79 2.51 0.56
N GLY A 112 -14.56 3.79 0.27
CA GLY A 112 -13.63 4.64 1.00
C GLY A 112 -14.28 5.99 1.29
N PRO A 113 -13.67 6.80 2.17
CA PRO A 113 -14.15 8.14 2.44
C PRO A 113 -14.11 9.00 1.17
N ALA A 114 -15.00 9.99 1.11
CA ALA A 114 -15.04 10.96 0.01
C ALA A 114 -13.79 11.86 0.00
N MET A 115 -13.28 12.22 1.18
CA MET A 115 -12.06 13.01 1.33
C MET A 115 -10.83 12.11 1.46
N LYS A 116 -9.71 12.58 0.88
CA LYS A 116 -8.43 11.88 0.87
C LYS A 116 -8.51 10.41 0.37
N PRO A 117 -9.12 10.18 -0.81
CA PRO A 117 -9.36 8.83 -1.30
C PRO A 117 -8.06 8.08 -1.58
N PHE A 118 -6.99 8.75 -2.05
CA PHE A 118 -5.74 8.07 -2.38
C PHE A 118 -4.99 7.63 -1.13
N ALA A 119 -4.90 8.51 -0.11
CA ALA A 119 -4.25 8.21 1.15
C ALA A 119 -4.97 7.09 1.91
N TYR A 120 -6.31 7.10 1.92
CA TYR A 120 -7.08 6.01 2.50
C TYR A 120 -6.82 4.68 1.79
N LEU A 121 -6.85 4.67 0.45
CA LEU A 121 -6.60 3.46 -0.33
C LEU A 121 -5.18 2.92 -0.11
N TYR A 122 -4.17 3.78 0.01
CA TYR A 122 -2.82 3.36 0.35
C TYR A 122 -2.78 2.62 1.70
N HIS A 123 -3.36 3.19 2.75
CA HIS A 123 -3.37 2.52 4.06
C HIS A 123 -4.24 1.25 4.04
N ALA A 124 -5.33 1.23 3.27
CA ALA A 124 -6.15 0.05 3.07
C ALA A 124 -5.40 -1.08 2.34
N ARG A 125 -4.56 -0.74 1.35
CA ARG A 125 -3.65 -1.69 0.68
C ARG A 125 -2.70 -2.33 1.68
N VAL A 126 -2.04 -1.53 2.52
CA VAL A 126 -1.12 -2.01 3.56
C VAL A 126 -1.86 -2.90 4.56
N CYS A 127 -3.05 -2.50 5.02
CA CYS A 127 -3.85 -3.31 5.94
C CYS A 127 -4.28 -4.64 5.32
N ALA A 128 -4.71 -4.62 4.05
CA ALA A 128 -5.07 -5.83 3.31
C ALA A 128 -3.87 -6.78 3.16
N ALA A 129 -2.68 -6.25 2.86
CA ALA A 129 -1.45 -7.03 2.78
C ALA A 129 -1.07 -7.67 4.13
N ILE A 130 -1.15 -6.94 5.24
CA ILE A 130 -0.89 -7.46 6.60
C ILE A 130 -1.82 -8.64 6.93
N MET A 131 -3.09 -8.52 6.54
CA MET A 131 -4.10 -9.55 6.73
C MET A 131 -3.95 -10.72 5.74
N GLY A 132 -3.16 -10.59 4.67
CA GLY A 132 -3.07 -11.59 3.59
C GLY A 132 -4.30 -11.63 2.68
N CYS A 133 -5.01 -10.51 2.54
CA CYS A 133 -6.16 -10.38 1.64
C CYS A 133 -5.72 -9.90 0.25
N GLU A 134 -5.07 -10.78 -0.50
CA GLU A 134 -4.43 -10.49 -1.80
C GLU A 134 -5.43 -9.94 -2.83
N TYR A 135 -6.65 -10.48 -2.85
CA TYR A 135 -7.70 -10.02 -3.75
C TYR A 135 -7.99 -8.52 -3.57
N LEU A 136 -8.24 -8.11 -2.33
CA LEU A 136 -8.56 -6.74 -2.00
C LEU A 136 -7.35 -5.83 -2.25
N GLN A 137 -6.16 -6.30 -1.88
CA GLN A 137 -4.89 -5.59 -2.14
C GLN A 137 -4.76 -5.26 -3.63
N HIS A 138 -4.90 -6.25 -4.52
CA HIS A 138 -4.77 -6.06 -5.96
C HIS A 138 -5.84 -5.10 -6.53
N LYS A 139 -7.10 -5.22 -6.09
CA LYS A 139 -8.17 -4.30 -6.50
C LYS A 139 -7.89 -2.86 -6.06
N ILE A 140 -7.34 -2.68 -4.86
CA ILE A 140 -6.96 -1.36 -4.34
C ILE A 140 -5.78 -0.80 -5.14
N GLU A 141 -4.75 -1.61 -5.41
CA GLU A 141 -3.58 -1.22 -6.22
C GLU A 141 -4.01 -0.71 -7.60
N LYS A 142 -4.82 -1.48 -8.32
CA LYS A 142 -5.35 -1.06 -9.63
C LYS A 142 -6.13 0.25 -9.56
N ARG A 143 -6.91 0.47 -8.50
CA ARG A 143 -7.64 1.73 -8.31
C ARG A 143 -6.70 2.90 -8.00
N MET A 144 -5.65 2.67 -7.21
CA MET A 144 -4.63 3.67 -6.95
C MET A 144 -3.87 4.04 -8.22
N GLU A 145 -3.48 3.07 -9.04
CA GLU A 145 -2.84 3.30 -10.34
C GLU A 145 -3.71 4.17 -11.25
N GLN A 146 -5.01 3.90 -11.33
CA GLN A 146 -5.96 4.73 -12.09
C GLN A 146 -6.00 6.18 -11.57
N MET A 147 -5.98 6.37 -10.25
CA MET A 147 -5.94 7.70 -9.65
C MET A 147 -4.61 8.41 -9.89
N ALA A 148 -3.50 7.67 -9.87
CA ALA A 148 -2.15 8.17 -10.13
C ALA A 148 -1.87 8.45 -11.62
N ALA A 149 -2.56 7.78 -12.55
CA ALA A 149 -2.55 8.15 -13.96
C ALA A 149 -3.17 9.56 -14.15
N GLY A 150 -4.26 9.80 -13.42
CA GLY A 150 -4.77 11.13 -13.12
C GLY A 150 -3.86 11.89 -12.15
N GLN A 151 -4.36 12.93 -11.48
CA GLN A 151 -3.56 13.65 -10.48
C GLN A 151 -4.00 13.24 -9.07
N ILE A 152 -3.08 12.66 -8.28
CA ILE A 152 -3.25 12.53 -6.83
C ILE A 152 -3.52 13.93 -6.25
N HIS A 153 -4.49 14.09 -5.36
CA HIS A 153 -4.82 15.39 -4.78
C HIS A 153 -3.70 15.88 -3.85
N SER A 154 -3.43 17.18 -3.78
CA SER A 154 -2.34 17.74 -2.94
C SER A 154 -2.49 17.35 -1.47
N GLU A 155 -3.72 17.34 -0.96
CA GLU A 155 -4.03 16.96 0.41
C GLU A 155 -3.82 15.45 0.69
N ASP A 156 -3.95 14.58 -0.33
CA ASP A 156 -3.55 13.17 -0.22
C ASP A 156 -2.02 13.05 -0.15
N VAL A 157 -1.31 13.78 -1.02
CA VAL A 157 0.16 13.83 -1.02
C VAL A 157 0.67 14.29 0.35
N ARG A 158 0.12 15.39 0.86
CA ARG A 158 0.44 15.94 2.19
C ARG A 158 0.21 14.92 3.29
N CYS A 159 -0.98 14.31 3.32
CA CYS A 159 -1.35 13.32 4.32
C CYS A 159 -0.40 12.12 4.31
N LEU A 160 -0.05 11.59 3.13
CA LEU A 160 0.84 10.45 3.02
C LEU A 160 2.28 10.79 3.37
N PHE A 161 2.80 11.89 2.83
CA PHE A 161 4.19 12.28 3.07
C PHE A 161 4.49 12.52 4.55
N LEU A 162 3.52 13.08 5.29
CA LEU A 162 3.63 13.29 6.74
C LEU A 162 3.36 12.05 7.58
N SER A 163 2.57 11.09 7.08
CA SER A 163 2.17 9.90 7.86
C SER A 163 3.05 8.68 7.64
N VAL A 164 3.87 8.68 6.60
CA VAL A 164 4.81 7.61 6.31
C VAL A 164 6.10 7.87 7.09
N GLU A 165 6.43 6.95 8.00
CA GLU A 165 7.72 6.95 8.68
C GLU A 165 8.84 6.75 7.64
N PRO A 166 9.90 7.58 7.66
CA PRO A 166 10.97 7.52 6.66
C PRO A 166 11.60 6.14 6.48
N GLN A 167 11.65 5.35 7.56
CA GLN A 167 12.32 4.05 7.59
C GLN A 167 11.49 2.90 7.00
N VAL A 168 10.17 3.09 6.85
CA VAL A 168 9.25 1.99 6.53
C VAL A 168 8.79 2.03 5.08
N ASP A 169 8.61 3.23 4.48
CA ASP A 169 8.11 3.34 3.11
C ASP A 169 8.66 4.57 2.38
N GLU A 170 9.99 4.64 2.28
CA GLU A 170 10.69 5.66 1.48
C GLU A 170 10.27 5.64 0.01
N ASP A 171 9.94 4.45 -0.52
CA ASP A 171 9.45 4.24 -1.88
C ASP A 171 8.16 5.04 -2.14
N MET A 172 7.20 5.06 -1.22
CA MET A 172 5.99 5.86 -1.35
C MET A 172 6.31 7.37 -1.34
N LYS A 173 7.23 7.84 -0.49
CA LYS A 173 7.63 9.26 -0.49
C LYS A 173 8.27 9.66 -1.82
N LYS A 174 9.17 8.82 -2.34
CA LYS A 174 9.82 9.00 -3.63
C LYS A 174 8.81 9.01 -4.77
N PHE A 175 7.88 8.06 -4.79
CA PHE A 175 6.79 7.99 -5.76
C PHE A 175 5.95 9.28 -5.77
N LEU A 176 5.58 9.80 -4.60
CA LEU A 176 4.80 11.05 -4.49
C LEU A 176 5.57 12.27 -5.00
N ALA A 177 6.85 12.39 -4.65
CA ALA A 177 7.72 13.47 -5.13
C ALA A 177 7.90 13.39 -6.66
N GLU A 178 8.18 12.21 -7.20
CA GLU A 178 8.33 11.96 -8.63
C GLU A 178 7.04 12.27 -9.40
N HIS A 179 5.89 11.82 -8.89
CA HIS A 179 4.58 12.10 -9.48
C HIS A 179 4.32 13.60 -9.65
N VAL A 180 4.67 14.41 -8.65
CA VAL A 180 4.53 15.87 -8.72
C VAL A 180 5.59 16.49 -9.63
N ALA A 181 6.86 16.09 -9.51
CA ALA A 181 7.95 16.62 -10.32
C ALA A 181 7.73 16.39 -11.83
N ILE A 182 7.33 15.19 -12.23
CA ILE A 182 7.01 14.87 -13.64
C ILE A 182 5.90 15.78 -14.15
N ARG A 183 4.85 16.02 -13.36
CA ARG A 183 3.74 16.91 -13.74
C ARG A 183 4.13 18.38 -13.83
N ILE A 184 5.07 18.84 -13.01
CA ILE A 184 5.67 20.17 -13.12
C ILE A 184 6.44 20.28 -14.45
N TRP A 185 7.30 19.30 -14.72
CA TRP A 185 8.12 19.23 -15.93
C TRP A 185 7.27 19.24 -17.21
N GLU A 186 6.21 18.43 -17.23
CA GLU A 186 5.25 18.33 -18.34
C GLU A 186 4.26 19.50 -18.39
N LYS A 187 4.36 20.47 -17.48
CA LYS A 187 3.45 21.63 -17.35
C LYS A 187 1.97 21.26 -17.19
N ARG A 188 1.66 20.05 -16.71
CA ARG A 188 0.29 19.53 -16.52
C ARG A 188 -0.18 19.49 -15.06
N LEU A 189 0.61 20.04 -14.13
CA LEU A 189 0.24 20.12 -12.72
C LEU A 189 -0.99 21.04 -12.53
N LYS A 190 -2.10 20.46 -12.07
CA LYS A 190 -3.31 21.17 -11.64
C LYS A 190 -3.14 21.67 -10.20
N ALA A 191 -3.89 22.71 -9.81
CA ALA A 191 -3.87 23.27 -8.46
C ALA A 191 -2.46 23.69 -7.98
N LYS A 192 -1.72 24.42 -8.83
CA LYS A 192 -0.33 24.84 -8.56
C LYS A 192 -0.15 25.54 -7.21
N GLY A 193 -1.12 26.37 -6.80
CA GLY A 193 -1.10 27.06 -5.50
C GLY A 193 -1.04 26.09 -4.32
N ALA A 194 -1.88 25.04 -4.32
CA ALA A 194 -1.89 24.05 -3.24
C ALA A 194 -0.57 23.26 -3.16
N TYR A 195 0.05 22.94 -4.30
CA TYR A 195 1.37 22.29 -4.31
C TYR A 195 2.51 23.24 -3.93
N ARG A 196 2.39 24.53 -4.23
CA ARG A 196 3.34 25.53 -3.76
C ARG A 196 3.32 25.60 -2.24
N THR A 197 2.15 25.73 -1.63
CA THR A 197 2.00 25.69 -0.18
C THR A 197 2.55 24.39 0.41
N LEU A 198 2.28 23.25 -0.21
CA LEU A 198 2.83 21.97 0.24
C LEU A 198 4.37 21.92 0.22
N ARG A 199 4.99 22.50 -0.81
CA ARG A 199 6.46 22.60 -0.91
C ARG A 199 7.04 23.55 0.15
N GLU A 200 6.32 24.61 0.48
CA GLU A 200 6.70 25.55 1.55
C GLU A 200 6.55 24.90 2.94
N GLU A 201 5.50 24.11 3.16
CA GLU A 201 5.24 23.41 4.43
C GLU A 201 6.19 22.24 4.71
N ILE A 202 6.66 21.55 3.67
CA ILE A 202 7.48 20.33 3.80
C ILE A 202 8.79 20.49 3.00
N PRO A 203 9.86 21.04 3.61
CA PRO A 203 11.12 21.31 2.92
C PRO A 203 11.79 20.06 2.33
N GLU A 204 11.70 18.91 2.99
CA GLU A 204 12.22 17.63 2.49
C GLU A 204 11.54 17.24 1.17
N PHE A 205 10.22 17.39 1.09
CA PHE A 205 9.45 17.12 -0.12
C PHE A 205 9.84 18.08 -1.26
N ASN A 206 10.04 19.36 -0.93
CA ASN A 206 10.53 20.35 -1.89
C ASN A 206 11.90 19.95 -2.46
N LYS A 207 12.83 19.57 -1.57
CA LYS A 207 14.17 19.14 -1.96
C LYS A 207 14.13 17.95 -2.91
N MET A 208 13.34 16.91 -2.60
CA MET A 208 13.20 15.74 -3.48
C MET A 208 12.64 16.12 -4.86
N ILE A 209 11.67 17.04 -4.93
CA ILE A 209 11.15 17.53 -6.21
C ILE A 209 12.25 18.24 -7.01
N ASP A 210 13.00 19.14 -6.37
CA ASP A 210 14.03 19.93 -7.04
C ASP A 210 15.18 19.06 -7.55
N GLU A 211 15.58 18.02 -6.80
CA GLU A 211 16.55 17.01 -7.24
C GLU A 211 16.07 16.26 -8.50
N ILE A 212 14.81 15.81 -8.53
CA ILE A 212 14.24 15.10 -9.68
C ILE A 212 14.17 16.03 -10.90
N LEU A 213 13.76 17.28 -10.71
CA LEU A 213 13.71 18.27 -11.79
C LEU A 213 15.11 18.61 -12.31
N GLY A 214 16.09 18.77 -11.43
CA GLY A 214 17.50 18.98 -11.79
C GLY A 214 18.04 17.85 -12.67
N ASN A 215 17.79 16.59 -12.28
CA ASN A 215 18.18 15.42 -13.06
C ASN A 215 17.53 15.40 -14.45
N LYS A 216 16.25 15.81 -14.57
CA LYS A 216 15.55 15.92 -15.87
C LYS A 216 16.13 17.01 -16.77
N VAL A 217 16.53 18.15 -16.19
CA VAL A 217 17.20 19.24 -16.94
C VAL A 217 18.53 18.74 -17.50
N GLU A 218 19.34 18.07 -16.70
CA GLU A 218 20.65 17.59 -17.15
C GLU A 218 20.51 16.48 -18.20
N GLN A 219 19.56 15.56 -18.04
CA GLN A 219 19.23 14.56 -19.07
C GLN A 219 18.88 15.21 -20.41
N ARG A 220 18.01 16.23 -20.40
CA ARG A 220 17.62 16.95 -21.63
C ARG A 220 18.79 17.67 -22.29
N LYS A 221 19.72 18.21 -21.49
CA LYS A 221 20.94 18.85 -21.98
C LYS A 221 21.86 17.82 -22.64
N MET A 222 22.11 16.68 -21.99
CA MET A 222 22.89 15.58 -22.56
C MET A 222 22.29 15.06 -23.88
N GLU A 223 20.97 14.88 -23.93
CA GLU A 223 20.27 14.48 -25.16
C GLU A 223 20.42 15.51 -26.28
N TRP A 224 20.35 16.80 -25.95
CA TRP A 224 20.53 17.88 -26.91
C TRP A 224 21.96 17.92 -27.46
N GLU A 225 22.97 17.78 -26.60
CA GLU A 225 24.38 17.71 -26.99
C GLU A 225 24.67 16.48 -27.86
N ALA A 226 24.12 15.32 -27.51
CA ALA A 226 24.22 14.10 -28.31
C ALA A 226 23.60 14.28 -29.70
N ARG A 227 22.43 14.93 -29.80
CA ARG A 227 21.80 15.28 -31.09
C ARG A 227 22.64 16.26 -31.89
N LYS A 228 23.21 17.29 -31.26
CA LYS A 228 24.10 18.27 -31.91
C LYS A 228 25.34 17.58 -32.49
N ARG A 229 25.98 16.69 -31.73
CA ARG A 229 27.15 15.92 -32.18
C ARG A 229 26.84 15.03 -33.39
N LYS A 230 25.68 14.34 -33.38
CA LYS A 230 25.23 13.53 -34.54
C LYS A 230 25.00 14.37 -35.80
N ARG A 231 24.44 15.58 -35.67
CA ARG A 231 24.22 16.49 -36.82
C ARG A 231 25.54 16.98 -37.43
N LEU A 232 26.53 17.28 -36.60
CA LEU A 232 27.86 17.71 -37.05
C LEU A 232 28.63 16.55 -37.72
N ALA A 233 28.54 15.34 -37.18
CA ALA A 233 29.18 14.16 -37.79
C ALA A 233 28.51 13.73 -39.11
N GLY A 234 27.20 13.93 -39.26
CA GLY A 234 26.45 13.56 -40.46
C GLY A 234 26.55 14.54 -41.64
N GLN A 235 27.01 15.78 -41.41
CA GLN A 235 27.18 16.78 -42.48
C GLN A 235 28.45 16.56 -43.34
N GLY A 236 29.32 15.63 -42.97
CA GLY A 236 30.55 15.33 -43.71
C GLY A 236 30.41 14.42 -44.94
N ASN A 237 29.22 13.89 -45.27
CA ASN A 237 29.08 12.84 -46.29
C ASN A 237 28.02 13.12 -47.39
N HIS A 238 27.59 14.37 -47.56
CA HIS A 238 26.68 14.78 -48.64
C HIS A 238 27.33 15.68 -49.71
N GLY A 239 28.65 15.59 -49.86
CA GLY A 239 29.39 16.19 -50.97
C GLY A 239 29.99 15.11 -51.85
N LEU A 240 29.69 15.16 -53.15
CA LEU A 240 30.22 14.34 -54.26
C LEU A 240 29.39 13.10 -54.65
N ASN A 241 28.11 13.28 -55.00
CA ASN A 241 27.53 12.64 -56.20
C ASN A 241 26.13 13.17 -56.49
N GLY A 242 25.96 13.88 -57.61
CA GLY A 242 24.62 14.25 -58.10
C GLY A 242 24.53 15.51 -58.94
N ARG A 243 25.46 15.71 -59.89
CA ARG A 243 25.29 16.66 -60.99
C ARG A 243 24.69 15.88 -62.17
N SER A 244 23.37 15.88 -62.30
CA SER A 244 22.68 15.52 -63.55
C SER A 244 21.43 16.37 -63.71
N SER A 245 21.53 17.27 -64.68
CA SER A 245 20.52 18.21 -65.17
C SER A 245 19.25 17.51 -65.67
N GLY A 246 18.10 18.19 -65.56
CA GLY A 246 16.87 17.78 -66.21
C GLY A 246 15.70 18.71 -65.89
N ALA A 247 15.62 19.82 -66.61
CA ALA A 247 14.47 20.73 -66.63
C ALA A 247 13.18 20.00 -67.06
N THR A 248 12.00 20.50 -66.67
CA THR A 248 10.90 20.83 -67.60
C THR A 248 9.84 21.67 -66.86
N TYR A 249 9.44 22.77 -67.52
CA TYR A 249 8.41 23.73 -67.14
C TYR A 249 6.99 23.13 -67.17
N GLY A 250 6.09 23.63 -66.33
CA GLY A 250 4.67 23.26 -66.37
C GLY A 250 3.79 24.20 -65.55
N ARG A 251 3.43 25.33 -66.15
CA ARG A 251 2.45 26.32 -65.67
C ARG A 251 1.03 25.75 -65.85
N GLY A 252 0.17 25.80 -64.83
CA GLY A 252 -1.23 25.35 -64.97
C GLY A 252 -2.13 25.80 -63.82
N GLN A 253 -3.03 26.73 -64.13
CA GLN A 253 -4.09 27.28 -63.28
C GLN A 253 -5.24 26.28 -63.01
N GLY A 254 -6.01 26.56 -61.96
CA GLY A 254 -7.37 26.04 -61.72
C GLY A 254 -7.37 24.76 -60.88
N ASN A 255 -8.28 24.51 -59.94
CA ASN A 255 -9.69 24.86 -59.93
C ASN A 255 -10.25 24.74 -58.49
N ARG A 256 -11.34 25.48 -58.21
CA ARG A 256 -12.22 25.29 -57.05
C ARG A 256 -12.89 23.91 -57.13
N GLY A 257 -13.15 23.28 -55.99
CA GLY A 257 -13.98 22.08 -55.94
C GLY A 257 -14.26 21.59 -54.52
N LEU A 258 -15.46 21.91 -54.04
CA LEU A 258 -16.13 21.35 -52.86
C LEU A 258 -16.34 19.83 -52.97
N ASN A 259 -16.17 19.09 -51.88
CA ASN A 259 -17.10 18.06 -51.34
C ASN A 259 -16.41 17.36 -50.13
N VAL A 260 -16.95 17.35 -48.90
CA VAL A 260 -18.17 16.70 -48.37
C VAL A 260 -18.05 15.17 -48.27
N ASN A 261 -18.09 14.70 -47.01
CA ASN A 261 -18.44 13.37 -46.47
C ASN A 261 -17.62 12.15 -46.97
N GLY A 262 -16.97 11.40 -46.08
CA GLY A 262 -17.62 10.42 -45.20
C GLY A 262 -16.73 9.17 -45.04
N PRO A 263 -17.14 8.16 -44.25
CA PRO A 263 -16.31 7.58 -43.18
C PRO A 263 -15.69 6.19 -43.47
N GLU A 264 -15.02 5.68 -42.44
CA GLU A 264 -14.57 4.29 -42.22
C GLU A 264 -13.30 3.82 -42.95
N ARG A 265 -12.28 3.47 -42.15
CA ARG A 265 -11.98 2.06 -41.88
C ARG A 265 -10.93 1.87 -40.80
N SER A 266 -11.35 1.11 -39.79
CA SER A 266 -10.54 0.19 -39.00
C SER A 266 -9.47 -0.52 -39.82
N SER A 267 -8.28 -0.73 -39.24
CA SER A 267 -7.73 -2.05 -38.89
C SER A 267 -6.21 -2.05 -38.85
N GLY A 268 -5.66 -2.45 -37.69
CA GLY A 268 -4.51 -3.35 -37.59
C GLY A 268 -3.11 -2.79 -37.86
N ALA A 269 -2.27 -2.80 -36.82
CA ALA A 269 -0.95 -3.43 -36.89
C ALA A 269 -0.39 -3.60 -35.47
N LEU A 270 -0.47 -4.84 -34.96
CA LEU A 270 0.34 -5.34 -33.87
C LEU A 270 1.82 -5.20 -34.26
N ALA A 271 2.62 -4.54 -33.42
CA ALA A 271 4.07 -4.64 -33.50
C ALA A 271 4.50 -5.94 -32.81
N ALA A 272 5.09 -6.83 -33.61
CA ALA A 272 5.68 -8.09 -33.19
C ALA A 272 6.81 -7.85 -32.18
N TYR A 273 6.73 -8.57 -31.06
CA TYR A 273 7.80 -8.69 -30.07
C TYR A 273 8.71 -9.82 -30.54
N ASP A 274 9.88 -9.48 -31.07
CA ASP A 274 10.85 -10.45 -31.56
C ASP A 274 11.77 -10.88 -30.41
N GLY A 275 11.64 -12.14 -30.01
CA GLY A 275 12.41 -12.76 -28.93
C GLY A 275 13.77 -13.20 -29.42
N LYS A 276 14.83 -12.82 -28.68
CA LYS A 276 16.16 -13.46 -28.82
C LYS A 276 16.38 -14.48 -27.69
N PRO A 277 16.83 -15.70 -28.00
CA PRO A 277 17.13 -16.72 -27.00
C PRO A 277 18.59 -16.66 -26.53
N GLY A 278 18.79 -17.04 -25.26
CA GLY A 278 19.92 -17.86 -24.83
C GLY A 278 21.24 -17.17 -24.54
N SER A 279 21.55 -16.98 -23.25
CA SER A 279 22.93 -17.08 -22.78
C SER A 279 22.97 -17.92 -21.51
N ARG A 280 23.65 -19.06 -21.67
CA ARG A 280 23.84 -20.17 -20.74
C ARG A 280 24.96 -19.77 -19.77
N VAL A 281 24.65 -19.59 -18.49
CA VAL A 281 25.66 -19.42 -17.44
C VAL A 281 25.77 -20.72 -16.66
N SER A 282 26.88 -21.43 -16.88
CA SER A 282 27.34 -22.54 -16.05
C SER A 282 28.01 -21.97 -14.79
N GLY A 283 27.40 -22.17 -13.63
CA GLY A 283 27.96 -21.83 -12.32
C GLY A 283 28.04 -23.08 -11.45
N THR A 284 29.26 -23.43 -11.08
CA THR A 284 29.72 -24.63 -10.38
C THR A 284 29.22 -24.75 -8.93
N ALA A 285 29.05 -26.00 -8.51
CA ALA A 285 28.67 -26.41 -7.17
C ALA A 285 29.68 -26.01 -6.09
N GLY A 286 29.21 -25.36 -5.03
CA GLY A 286 29.92 -25.18 -3.76
C GLY A 286 29.14 -25.81 -2.62
N LYS A 287 29.61 -26.95 -2.11
CA LYS A 287 29.16 -27.57 -0.85
C LYS A 287 29.71 -26.77 0.32
N ASN A 288 28.86 -26.02 1.03
CA ASN A 288 29.19 -25.51 2.36
C ASN A 288 28.36 -26.23 3.42
N THR A 289 29.01 -27.15 4.10
CA THR A 289 28.54 -27.84 5.30
C THR A 289 28.73 -26.89 6.49
N LEU A 290 27.64 -26.35 7.04
CA LEU A 290 27.67 -25.60 8.30
C LEU A 290 27.19 -26.50 9.43
N THR A 291 28.09 -26.74 10.38
CA THR A 291 27.86 -27.40 11.66
C THR A 291 26.99 -26.53 12.57
N PRO A 292 25.95 -27.07 13.23
CA PRO A 292 25.14 -26.31 14.19
C PRO A 292 25.87 -26.17 15.53
N THR A 293 26.01 -24.93 16.00
CA THR A 293 26.42 -24.55 17.35
C THR A 293 25.27 -24.80 18.35
N PRO A 294 25.54 -25.37 19.54
CA PRO A 294 24.49 -25.65 20.53
C PRO A 294 23.97 -24.37 21.22
N THR A 295 22.66 -24.19 21.18
CA THR A 295 21.91 -23.13 21.86
C THR A 295 21.80 -23.40 23.37
N PRO A 296 22.11 -22.44 24.26
CA PRO A 296 21.94 -22.59 25.70
C PRO A 296 20.47 -22.50 26.14
N ALA A 297 20.17 -23.19 27.24
CA ALA A 297 18.82 -23.40 27.78
C ALA A 297 18.13 -22.09 28.27
N PRO A 298 16.78 -22.01 28.22
CA PRO A 298 16.04 -20.82 28.64
C PRO A 298 15.99 -20.71 30.18
N THR A 299 16.36 -19.53 30.69
CA THR A 299 16.16 -19.15 32.10
C THR A 299 14.74 -18.59 32.28
N GLU A 300 14.01 -19.09 33.27
CA GLU A 300 12.63 -18.67 33.59
C GLU A 300 12.58 -17.19 34.07
N PRO A 301 11.69 -16.34 33.51
CA PRO A 301 11.47 -15.00 34.03
C PRO A 301 10.56 -15.01 35.27
N LYS A 302 11.03 -14.34 36.33
CA LYS A 302 10.32 -14.09 37.58
C LYS A 302 9.03 -13.30 37.36
N ALA A 303 7.97 -13.71 38.05
CA ALA A 303 6.64 -13.12 38.00
C ALA A 303 6.65 -11.61 38.36
N GLU A 304 6.16 -10.80 37.43
CA GLU A 304 5.99 -9.36 37.57
C GLU A 304 4.69 -9.07 38.34
N LYS A 305 4.79 -8.39 39.50
CA LYS A 305 3.65 -8.03 40.34
C LYS A 305 2.91 -6.84 39.73
N VAL A 306 1.75 -7.10 39.11
CA VAL A 306 0.82 -6.06 38.66
C VAL A 306 0.06 -5.49 39.86
N SER A 307 0.26 -4.21 40.15
CA SER A 307 -0.48 -3.45 41.16
C SER A 307 -1.67 -2.74 40.50
N THR A 308 -2.89 -3.13 40.84
CA THR A 308 -4.12 -2.48 40.37
C THR A 308 -4.57 -1.40 41.36
N VAL A 309 -4.50 -0.12 40.96
CA VAL A 309 -5.00 1.00 41.79
C VAL A 309 -6.44 1.31 41.36
N LYS A 310 -7.39 1.14 42.29
CA LYS A 310 -8.79 1.58 42.11
C LYS A 310 -8.92 3.03 42.56
N VAL A 311 -9.21 3.93 41.62
CA VAL A 311 -9.53 5.32 41.92
C VAL A 311 -11.06 5.49 41.91
N GLN A 312 -11.62 5.91 43.04
CA GLN A 312 -13.02 6.31 43.14
C GLN A 312 -13.08 7.83 43.35
N SER A 313 -13.80 8.55 42.49
CA SER A 313 -14.06 9.97 42.68
C SER A 313 -15.57 10.25 42.74
N PRO A 314 -16.02 11.17 43.61
CA PRO A 314 -17.42 11.54 43.70
C PRO A 314 -17.84 12.37 42.48
N VAL A 315 -18.91 11.93 41.81
CA VAL A 315 -19.49 12.63 40.66
C VAL A 315 -20.40 13.75 41.17
N VAL A 316 -19.97 15.01 41.04
CA VAL A 316 -20.83 16.17 41.32
C VAL A 316 -21.40 16.71 40.00
N ARG A 317 -22.69 16.52 39.77
CA ARG A 317 -23.42 17.12 38.65
C ARG A 317 -24.23 18.32 39.12
N ARG A 318 -23.90 19.52 38.64
CA ARG A 318 -24.84 20.64 38.54
C ARG A 318 -24.65 21.35 37.20
N GLY A 319 -25.56 21.08 36.27
CA GLY A 319 -25.76 21.91 35.08
C GLY A 319 -27.02 22.74 35.26
N ARG A 320 -26.93 24.05 35.02
CA ARG A 320 -28.09 24.92 34.82
C ARG A 320 -28.00 25.46 33.38
N ASN A 321 -29.14 25.48 32.67
CA ASN A 321 -29.31 26.06 31.34
C ASN A 321 -28.67 25.31 30.14
N GLY A 322 -28.81 23.98 30.09
CA GLY A 322 -28.70 23.23 28.84
C GLY A 322 -27.32 23.15 28.18
N ARG A 323 -26.24 23.55 28.86
CA ARG A 323 -24.86 23.36 28.39
C ARG A 323 -24.21 22.14 29.04
N PRO A 324 -23.49 21.28 28.29
CA PRO A 324 -22.74 20.18 28.88
C PRO A 324 -21.60 20.72 29.76
N ALA A 325 -21.52 20.22 30.99
CA ALA A 325 -20.43 20.53 31.92
C ALA A 325 -19.31 19.49 31.76
N PHE A 326 -18.06 19.95 31.64
CA PHE A 326 -16.88 19.08 31.61
C PHE A 326 -16.45 18.68 33.03
N VAL A 327 -15.98 17.45 33.20
CA VAL A 327 -15.42 16.94 34.45
C VAL A 327 -13.93 17.26 34.48
N ARG A 328 -13.47 17.97 35.51
CA ARG A 328 -12.05 18.20 35.76
C ARG A 328 -11.52 17.05 36.62
N PHE A 329 -10.53 16.31 36.11
CA PHE A 329 -9.80 15.30 36.88
C PHE A 329 -8.55 15.95 37.47
N ASP A 330 -8.54 16.20 38.77
CA ASP A 330 -7.31 16.58 39.47
C ASP A 330 -6.59 15.29 39.89
N LEU A 331 -5.54 14.93 39.16
CA LEU A 331 -4.64 13.82 39.51
C LEU A 331 -3.70 14.31 40.62
N GLY A 332 -4.20 14.34 41.85
CA GLY A 332 -3.38 14.57 43.04
C GLY A 332 -2.42 13.40 43.24
N VAL A 333 -1.14 13.59 42.93
CA VAL A 333 -0.08 12.63 43.28
C VAL A 333 0.21 12.78 44.78
N THR A 334 -0.49 12.02 45.62
CA THR A 334 -0.12 11.87 47.03
C THR A 334 1.11 10.97 47.10
N ARG A 335 2.28 11.60 47.35
CA ARG A 335 3.54 10.92 47.58
C ARG A 335 3.65 10.62 49.08
N ASP A 336 2.95 9.57 49.53
CA ASP A 336 3.05 9.12 50.90
C ASP A 336 4.31 8.27 51.12
N GLY A 337 5.18 8.75 52.01
CA GLY A 337 5.83 7.90 53.02
C GLY A 337 7.18 7.28 52.68
N VAL A 338 8.27 8.04 52.84
CA VAL A 338 9.54 7.48 53.35
C VAL A 338 9.91 8.30 54.59
N ARG A 339 9.52 7.79 55.75
CA ARG A 339 9.91 8.32 57.06
C ARG A 339 11.18 7.59 57.48
N ALA A 340 12.33 8.24 57.34
CA ALA A 340 13.60 7.73 57.85
C ALA A 340 13.60 7.83 59.38
N ALA A 341 13.71 6.68 60.05
CA ALA A 341 14.08 6.61 61.46
C ALA A 341 15.60 6.73 61.55
N GLY A 342 16.09 7.90 61.98
CA GLY A 342 17.47 8.10 62.40
C GLY A 342 17.53 8.07 63.92
N GLY A 343 18.06 6.98 64.47
CA GLY A 343 18.30 6.80 65.90
C GLY A 343 19.50 7.62 66.38
N GLN A 344 19.38 8.11 67.61
CA GLN A 344 20.51 8.52 68.45
C GLN A 344 21.11 7.27 69.09
N MET A 345 22.42 7.10 68.95
CA MET A 345 23.39 6.77 70.01
C MET A 345 24.79 7.08 69.49
#